data_AF-A0A8D8TCG3-F1
#
_entry.id   AF-A0A8D8TCG3-F1
#
_cell.length_a   1.000
_cell.length_b   1.000
_cell.length_c   1.000
_cell.angle_alpha   90.00
_cell.angle_beta   90.00
_cell.angle_gamma   90.00
#
_symmetry.space_group_name_H-M   'P 1'
#
loop_
_entity.id
_entity.type
_entity.pdbx_description
1 polymer ?
#
loop_
_entity_poly.entity_id
_entity_poly.type
_entity_poly.pdbx_seq_one_letter_code
_entity_poly.pdbx_strand_id
1 'polypeptide(L)'
;MYDSEKIFRIMISNSINELNLLFEIFKKKCTKLKLSNFKLLKLFYLIVVFAGYSFNRTHAHSYAKIVYQTAFLKANYLLEYCISNIYIDQLLGLDLDRIIFNLKIIGVFFYKPDINLSDENFKIYKNGILFGFSVIKFIDEDFIDRILYYRNKIFFFKLYFILFCIMVKKKKTFLIKPARNKRFKSLVLNM
;
A
#
# COMPACT_ATOMS: atom_id res chain seq x y z
N MET A 1 13.12 -8.91 43.22
CA MET A 1 13.55 -8.65 41.83
C MET A 1 12.89 -7.34 41.41
N TYR A 2 13.62 -6.29 41.06
CA TYR A 2 12.96 -5.04 40.64
C TYR A 2 12.40 -5.26 39.24
N ASP A 3 11.12 -4.95 39.07
CA ASP A 3 10.44 -5.08 37.81
C ASP A 3 10.95 -4.01 36.83
N SER A 4 11.65 -4.44 35.77
CA SER A 4 12.29 -3.54 34.81
C SER A 4 11.28 -2.65 34.09
N GLU A 5 10.06 -3.14 33.89
CA GLU A 5 8.98 -2.36 33.32
C GLU A 5 8.53 -1.23 34.26
N LYS A 6 8.47 -1.51 35.56
CA LYS A 6 8.13 -0.50 36.56
C LYS A 6 9.19 0.61 36.61
N ILE A 7 10.47 0.25 36.55
CA ILE A 7 11.57 1.23 36.47
C ILE A 7 11.41 2.11 35.23
N PHE A 8 11.12 1.49 34.09
CA PHE A 8 10.95 2.17 32.82
C PHE A 8 9.75 3.13 32.82
N ARG A 9 8.62 2.71 33.39
CA ARG A 9 7.42 3.57 33.55
C ARG A 9 7.69 4.79 34.42
N ILE A 10 8.47 4.63 35.49
CA ILE A 10 8.87 5.75 36.35
C ILE A 10 9.81 6.72 35.61
N MET A 11 10.72 6.19 34.79
CA MET A 11 11.59 7.04 33.96
C MET A 11 10.78 7.86 32.95
N ILE A 12 9.70 7.29 32.39
CA ILE A 12 8.79 8.00 31.48
C ILE A 12 7.94 9.04 32.22
N SER A 13 7.43 8.72 33.42
CA SER A 13 6.58 9.65 34.19
C SER A 13 7.34 10.89 34.66
N ASN A 14 8.67 10.84 34.67
CA ASN A 14 9.58 11.95 34.96
C ASN A 14 9.32 12.62 36.32
N SER A 15 8.82 11.85 37.29
CA SER A 15 8.54 12.29 38.65
C SER A 15 9.85 12.46 39.43
N ILE A 16 10.14 13.68 39.88
CA ILE A 16 11.42 14.04 40.53
C ILE A 16 11.70 13.17 41.76
N ASN A 17 10.67 12.95 42.60
CA ASN A 17 10.82 12.17 43.84
C ASN A 17 11.15 10.70 43.57
N GLU A 18 10.51 10.08 42.57
CA GLU A 18 10.75 8.67 42.26
C GLU A 18 12.07 8.49 41.50
N LEU A 19 12.45 9.44 40.64
CA LEU A 19 13.75 9.46 39.97
C LEU A 19 14.91 9.57 40.95
N ASN A 20 14.80 10.42 41.98
CA ASN A 20 15.82 10.52 43.03
C ASN A 20 15.96 9.20 43.79
N LEU A 21 14.85 8.55 44.13
CA LEU A 21 14.86 7.25 44.79
C LEU A 21 15.47 6.16 43.90
N LEU A 22 15.16 6.16 42.60
CA LEU A 22 15.78 5.30 41.59
C LEU A 22 17.28 5.54 41.45
N PHE A 23 17.72 6.80 41.51
CA PHE A 23 19.13 7.14 41.42
C PHE A 23 19.93 6.59 42.60
N GLU A 24 19.39 6.65 43.83
CA GLU A 24 20.03 6.06 45.00
C GLU A 24 20.15 4.53 44.87
N ILE A 25 19.11 3.86 44.37
CA ILE A 25 19.15 2.42 44.08
C ILE A 25 20.19 2.11 42.99
N PHE A 26 20.23 2.91 41.93
CA PHE A 26 21.20 2.78 40.83
C PHE A 26 22.64 2.93 41.34
N LYS A 27 22.91 3.96 42.14
CA LYS A 27 24.21 4.24 42.75
C LYS A 27 24.69 3.07 43.63
N LYS A 28 23.82 2.51 44.47
CA LYS A 28 24.15 1.33 45.31
C LYS A 28 24.53 0.10 44.46
N LYS A 29 23.85 -0.13 43.34
CA LYS A 29 24.13 -1.28 42.44
C LYS A 29 25.38 -1.08 41.59
N CYS A 30 25.69 0.15 41.21
CA CYS A 30 26.85 0.50 40.39
C CYS A 30 28.16 0.62 41.17
N THR A 31 28.18 0.28 42.47
CA THR A 31 29.39 0.31 43.33
C THR A 31 30.57 -0.48 42.76
N LYS A 32 30.31 -1.56 42.00
CA LYS A 32 31.35 -2.36 41.34
C LYS A 32 32.06 -1.65 40.17
N LEU A 33 31.45 -0.61 39.60
CA LEU A 33 31.97 0.08 38.40
C LEU A 33 33.10 1.08 38.69
N LYS A 34 33.46 1.34 39.96
CA LYS A 34 34.50 2.30 40.39
C LYS A 34 34.39 3.67 39.68
N LEU A 35 33.17 4.16 39.49
CA LEU A 35 32.89 5.45 38.85
C LEU A 35 32.76 6.57 39.90
N SER A 36 33.10 7.81 39.51
CA SER A 36 32.82 8.98 40.34
C SER A 36 31.31 9.28 40.36
N ASN A 37 30.83 9.90 41.45
CA ASN A 37 29.41 10.26 41.60
C ASN A 37 28.90 11.12 40.43
N PHE A 38 29.72 12.05 39.94
CA PHE A 38 29.38 12.88 38.79
C PHE A 38 29.16 12.07 37.51
N LYS A 39 30.03 11.08 37.24
CA LYS A 39 29.87 10.18 36.08
C LYS A 39 28.63 9.29 36.21
N LEU A 40 28.33 8.81 37.42
CA LEU A 40 27.13 8.03 37.70
C LEU A 40 25.85 8.83 37.47
N LEU A 41 25.81 10.08 37.95
CA LEU A 41 24.69 10.99 37.72
C LEU A 41 24.47 11.23 36.21
N LYS A 42 25.55 11.52 35.48
CA LYS A 42 25.49 11.73 34.02
C LYS A 42 24.98 10.49 33.29
N LEU A 43 25.47 9.30 33.65
CA LEU A 43 25.02 8.04 33.05
C LEU A 43 23.54 7.77 33.33
N PHE A 44 23.10 7.98 34.57
CA PHE A 44 21.69 7.82 34.93
C PHE A 44 20.80 8.79 34.17
N TYR A 45 21.18 10.07 34.10
CA TYR A 45 20.44 11.08 33.35
C TYR A 45 20.34 10.75 31.86
N LEU A 46 21.41 10.24 31.25
CA LEU A 46 21.35 9.74 29.87
C LEU A 46 20.29 8.64 29.73
N ILE A 47 20.27 7.65 30.63
CA ILE A 47 19.27 6.56 30.60
C ILE A 47 17.85 7.12 30.71
N VAL A 48 17.60 8.08 31.61
CA VAL A 48 16.28 8.72 31.78
C VAL A 48 15.85 9.44 30.52
N VAL A 49 16.75 10.22 29.91
CA VAL A 49 16.48 10.92 28.64
C VAL A 49 16.20 9.91 27.52
N PHE A 50 17.00 8.85 27.40
CA PHE A 50 16.79 7.76 26.44
C PHE A 50 15.45 7.05 26.65
N ALA A 51 15.01 6.85 27.89
CA ALA A 51 13.75 6.20 28.18
C ALA A 51 12.56 6.92 27.53
N GLY A 52 12.60 8.26 27.48
CA GLY A 52 11.53 9.09 26.90
C GLY A 52 11.28 8.91 25.40
N TYR A 53 12.25 8.40 24.64
CA TYR A 53 12.10 8.12 23.19
C TYR A 53 12.49 6.70 22.78
N SER A 54 12.78 5.83 23.76
CA SER A 54 13.10 4.44 23.50
C SER A 54 11.86 3.68 23.02
N PHE A 55 12.10 2.66 22.19
CA PHE A 55 11.03 1.90 21.55
C PHE A 55 11.15 0.41 21.85
N ASN A 56 10.01 -0.29 21.84
CA ASN A 56 9.98 -1.72 22.09
C ASN A 56 10.67 -2.50 20.95
N ARG A 57 11.77 -3.17 21.28
CA ARG A 57 12.59 -3.93 20.32
C ARG A 57 11.82 -5.05 19.62
N THR A 58 10.93 -5.77 20.31
CA THR A 58 10.20 -6.89 19.68
C THR A 58 9.21 -6.37 18.64
N HIS A 59 8.51 -5.28 18.96
CA HIS A 59 7.63 -4.60 18.01
C HIS A 59 8.42 -4.07 16.81
N ALA A 60 9.56 -3.41 17.03
CA ALA A 60 10.42 -2.92 15.94
C ALA A 60 10.85 -4.05 15.01
N HIS A 61 11.25 -5.20 15.57
CA HIS A 61 11.71 -6.34 14.80
C HIS A 61 10.60 -6.95 13.93
N SER A 62 9.39 -7.13 14.49
CA SER A 62 8.25 -7.64 13.74
C SER A 62 7.88 -6.75 12.56
N TYR A 63 7.85 -5.43 12.76
CA TYR A 63 7.59 -4.48 11.68
C TYR A 63 8.72 -4.47 10.65
N ALA A 64 9.98 -4.50 11.08
CA ALA A 64 11.13 -4.56 10.17
C ALA A 64 11.07 -5.77 9.24
N LYS A 65 10.61 -6.93 9.73
CA LYS A 65 10.41 -8.12 8.90
C LYS A 65 9.39 -7.90 7.78
N ILE A 66 8.24 -7.32 8.10
CA ILE A 66 7.19 -7.02 7.11
C ILE A 66 7.70 -5.99 6.09
N VAL A 67 8.35 -4.93 6.56
CA VAL A 67 8.94 -3.90 5.68
C VAL A 67 9.99 -4.50 4.76
N TYR A 68 10.83 -5.40 5.25
CA TYR A 68 11.81 -6.09 4.43
C TYR A 68 11.14 -6.94 3.35
N GLN A 69 10.10 -7.71 3.71
CA GLN A 69 9.35 -8.54 2.77
C GLN A 69 8.65 -7.68 1.69
N THR A 70 8.02 -6.57 2.06
CA THR A 70 7.36 -5.68 1.10
C THR A 70 8.37 -4.97 0.20
N ALA A 71 9.52 -4.55 0.74
CA ALA A 71 10.61 -3.99 -0.05
C ALA A 71 11.20 -5.01 -1.03
N PHE A 72 11.35 -6.27 -0.61
CA PHE A 72 11.81 -7.35 -1.47
C PHE A 72 10.85 -7.59 -2.64
N LEU A 73 9.54 -7.64 -2.38
CA LEU A 73 8.53 -7.77 -3.44
C LEU A 73 8.56 -6.56 -4.39
N LYS A 74 8.63 -5.34 -3.86
CA LYS A 74 8.73 -4.14 -4.69
C LYS A 74 9.98 -4.10 -5.57
N ALA A 75 11.12 -4.60 -5.07
CA ALA A 75 12.39 -4.59 -5.79
C ALA A 75 12.48 -5.69 -6.86
N ASN A 76 11.92 -6.88 -6.62
CA ASN A 76 12.07 -8.04 -7.50
C ASN A 76 10.81 -8.36 -8.35
N TYR A 77 9.64 -7.96 -7.88
CA TYR A 77 8.32 -8.25 -8.47
C TYR A 77 7.47 -6.97 -8.53
N LEU A 78 8.02 -5.94 -9.20
CA LEU A 78 7.44 -4.60 -9.22
C LEU A 78 6.03 -4.58 -9.80
N LEU A 79 5.78 -5.30 -10.90
CA LEU A 79 4.48 -5.28 -11.59
C LEU A 79 3.40 -5.97 -10.75
N GLU A 80 3.72 -7.11 -10.14
CA GLU A 80 2.86 -7.84 -9.22
C GLU A 80 2.53 -6.97 -8.00
N TYR A 81 3.55 -6.36 -7.38
CA TYR A 81 3.39 -5.45 -6.25
C TYR A 81 2.48 -4.26 -6.59
N CYS A 82 2.65 -3.66 -7.76
CA CYS A 82 1.82 -2.55 -8.21
C CYS A 82 0.36 -2.97 -8.42
N ILE A 83 0.10 -4.13 -9.04
CA ILE A 83 -1.28 -4.61 -9.25
C ILE A 83 -1.95 -4.93 -7.93
N SER A 84 -1.25 -5.57 -6.99
CA SER A 84 -1.79 -5.84 -5.65
C SER A 84 -2.17 -4.55 -4.91
N ASN A 85 -1.35 -3.51 -5.00
CA ASN A 85 -1.68 -2.21 -4.42
C ASN A 85 -2.87 -1.56 -5.11
N ILE A 86 -2.92 -1.56 -6.45
CA ILE A 86 -4.07 -1.02 -7.20
C ILE A 86 -5.36 -1.71 -6.76
N TYR A 87 -5.34 -3.04 -6.60
CA TYR A 87 -6.51 -3.81 -6.16
C TYR A 87 -6.98 -3.40 -4.75
N ILE A 88 -6.05 -3.25 -3.80
CA ILE A 88 -6.37 -2.78 -2.44
C ILE A 88 -6.94 -1.36 -2.49
N ASP A 89 -6.34 -0.48 -3.27
CA ASP A 89 -6.77 0.91 -3.40
C ASP A 89 -8.17 1.01 -4.04
N GLN A 90 -8.50 0.13 -4.99
CA GLN A 90 -9.85 -0.01 -5.55
C GLN A 90 -10.86 -0.39 -4.47
N LEU A 91 -10.55 -1.37 -3.63
CA LEU A 91 -11.42 -1.80 -2.53
C LEU A 91 -11.64 -0.68 -1.49
N LEU A 92 -10.64 0.17 -1.28
CA LEU A 92 -10.71 1.32 -0.39
C LEU A 92 -11.39 2.55 -1.02
N GLY A 93 -11.78 2.49 -2.30
CA GLY A 93 -12.43 3.59 -3.00
C GLY A 93 -11.53 4.80 -3.25
N LEU A 94 -10.21 4.59 -3.34
CA LEU A 94 -9.24 5.65 -3.58
C LEU A 94 -9.24 6.11 -5.05
N ASP A 95 -8.72 7.31 -5.28
CA ASP A 95 -8.64 7.91 -6.62
C ASP A 95 -7.62 7.17 -7.50
N LEU A 96 -8.13 6.26 -8.34
CA LEU A 96 -7.34 5.45 -9.25
C LEU A 96 -6.52 6.27 -10.25
N ASP A 97 -7.03 7.43 -10.69
CA ASP A 97 -6.31 8.26 -11.66
C ASP A 97 -5.00 8.78 -11.05
N ARG A 98 -5.05 9.18 -9.77
CA ARG A 98 -3.87 9.62 -9.02
C ARG A 98 -2.88 8.48 -8.79
N ILE A 99 -3.37 7.29 -8.45
CA ILE A 99 -2.52 6.10 -8.20
C ILE A 99 -1.78 5.70 -9.48
N ILE A 100 -2.50 5.58 -10.59
CA ILE A 100 -1.94 5.21 -11.88
C ILE A 100 -0.93 6.26 -12.36
N PHE A 101 -1.20 7.54 -12.11
CA PHE A 101 -0.25 8.61 -12.41
C PHE A 101 1.07 8.45 -11.64
N ASN A 102 1.01 8.17 -10.34
CA ASN A 102 2.21 7.95 -9.53
C ASN A 102 3.01 6.72 -9.98
N LEU A 103 2.33 5.64 -10.36
CA LEU A 103 2.99 4.43 -10.87
C LEU A 103 3.68 4.66 -12.22
N LYS A 104 3.08 5.48 -13.10
CA LYS A 104 3.72 5.90 -14.35
C LYS A 104 4.98 6.72 -14.12
N ILE A 105 5.02 7.58 -13.09
CA ILE A 105 6.22 8.33 -12.72
C ILE A 105 7.36 7.39 -12.31
N ILE A 106 7.05 6.27 -11.66
CA ILE A 106 8.02 5.24 -11.25
C ILE A 106 8.46 4.35 -12.44
N GLY A 107 7.94 4.61 -13.65
CA GLY A 107 8.33 3.90 -14.87
C GLY A 107 7.46 2.69 -15.22
N VAL A 108 6.32 2.51 -14.55
CA VAL A 108 5.38 1.42 -14.87
C VAL A 108 4.59 1.76 -16.13
N PHE A 109 4.66 0.90 -17.14
CA PHE A 109 3.89 1.04 -18.37
C PHE A 109 2.47 0.51 -18.19
N PHE A 110 1.50 1.23 -18.77
CA PHE A 110 0.09 0.81 -18.77
C PHE A 110 -0.46 0.69 -20.19
N TYR A 111 -1.10 -0.44 -20.48
CA TYR A 111 -1.79 -0.72 -21.73
C TYR A 111 -3.28 -0.43 -21.59
N LYS A 112 -3.86 0.23 -22.60
CA LYS A 112 -5.31 0.48 -22.67
C LYS A 112 -6.09 -0.84 -22.61
N PRO A 113 -7.35 -0.82 -22.13
CA PRO A 113 -8.17 -2.02 -22.14
C PRO A 113 -8.38 -2.53 -23.57
N ASP A 114 -8.29 -3.83 -23.73
CA ASP A 114 -8.42 -4.56 -24.99
C ASP A 114 -9.45 -5.67 -24.79
N ILE A 115 -10.40 -5.80 -25.70
CA ILE A 115 -11.49 -6.75 -25.51
C ILE A 115 -11.05 -8.22 -25.46
N ASN A 116 -10.00 -8.55 -26.19
CA ASN A 116 -9.51 -9.91 -26.31
C ASN A 116 -8.52 -10.25 -25.19
N LEU A 117 -7.86 -9.22 -24.64
CA LEU A 117 -6.79 -9.40 -23.66
C LEU A 117 -7.19 -8.99 -22.24
N SER A 118 -7.97 -7.93 -22.01
CA SER A 118 -8.27 -7.45 -20.66
C SER A 118 -9.13 -8.42 -19.88
N ASP A 119 -8.88 -8.55 -18.58
CA ASP A 119 -9.78 -9.27 -17.68
C ASP A 119 -10.64 -8.26 -16.90
N GLU A 120 -11.43 -8.74 -15.95
CA GLU A 120 -12.20 -7.87 -15.05
C GLU A 120 -11.27 -6.87 -14.33
N ASN A 121 -10.22 -7.40 -13.69
CA ASN A 121 -9.22 -6.62 -12.96
C ASN A 121 -7.96 -6.36 -13.79
N PHE A 122 -7.11 -5.46 -13.28
CA PHE A 122 -5.79 -5.21 -13.86
C PHE A 122 -4.96 -6.49 -13.89
N LYS A 123 -4.15 -6.65 -14.93
CA LYS A 123 -3.25 -7.80 -15.06
C LYS A 123 -1.92 -7.45 -15.67
N ILE A 124 -0.92 -8.30 -15.42
CA ILE A 124 0.39 -8.17 -16.05
C ILE A 124 0.25 -8.57 -17.52
N TYR A 125 0.73 -7.71 -18.41
CA TYR A 125 0.82 -8.01 -19.83
C TYR A 125 2.15 -7.49 -20.38
N LYS A 126 2.99 -8.41 -20.86
CA LYS A 126 4.36 -8.11 -21.29
C LYS A 126 5.10 -7.39 -20.16
N ASN A 127 5.65 -6.20 -20.44
CA ASN A 127 6.47 -5.42 -19.51
C ASN A 127 5.66 -4.33 -18.79
N GLY A 128 4.34 -4.51 -18.64
CA GLY A 128 3.47 -3.51 -18.05
C GLY A 128 2.14 -4.07 -17.56
N ILE A 129 1.23 -3.16 -17.22
CA ILE A 129 -0.06 -3.46 -16.64
C ILE A 129 -1.15 -3.19 -17.68
N LEU A 130 -1.96 -4.18 -18.00
CA LEU A 130 -3.15 -4.03 -18.83
C LEU A 130 -4.34 -3.64 -17.95
N PHE A 131 -5.06 -2.59 -18.37
CA PHE A 131 -6.27 -2.14 -17.70
C PHE A 131 -7.36 -3.22 -17.73
N GLY A 132 -7.98 -3.46 -16.58
CA GLY A 132 -9.18 -4.29 -16.46
C GLY A 132 -10.45 -3.55 -16.89
N PHE A 133 -11.50 -4.29 -17.20
CA PHE A 133 -12.80 -3.71 -17.56
C PHE A 133 -13.49 -3.01 -16.39
N SER A 134 -13.16 -3.36 -15.13
CA SER A 134 -13.75 -2.77 -13.92
C SER A 134 -13.50 -1.26 -13.79
N VAL A 135 -12.50 -0.72 -14.50
CA VAL A 135 -12.15 0.71 -14.48
C VAL A 135 -12.94 1.52 -15.51
N ILE A 136 -13.60 0.86 -16.46
CA ILE A 136 -14.37 1.53 -17.50
C ILE A 136 -15.69 2.00 -16.89
N LYS A 137 -15.84 3.32 -16.79
CA LYS A 137 -17.09 3.93 -16.30
C LYS A 137 -18.28 3.45 -17.14
N PHE A 138 -19.39 3.18 -16.46
CA PHE A 138 -20.67 2.76 -17.05
C PHE A 138 -20.71 1.34 -17.61
N ILE A 139 -19.78 0.48 -17.20
CA ILE A 139 -19.87 -0.96 -17.42
C ILE A 139 -20.21 -1.63 -16.10
N ASP A 140 -21.31 -2.40 -16.10
CA ASP A 140 -21.75 -3.18 -14.94
C ASP A 140 -20.99 -4.53 -14.88
N GLU A 141 -20.84 -5.10 -13.69
CA GLU A 141 -20.19 -6.40 -13.47
C GLU A 141 -20.82 -7.51 -14.34
N ASP A 142 -22.15 -7.58 -14.39
CA ASP A 142 -22.90 -8.51 -15.26
C ASP A 142 -22.53 -8.41 -16.75
N PHE A 143 -22.13 -7.22 -17.21
CA PHE A 143 -21.71 -7.01 -18.58
C PHE A 143 -20.27 -7.51 -18.80
N ILE A 144 -19.39 -7.30 -17.82
CA ILE A 144 -18.02 -7.82 -17.84
C ILE A 144 -18.05 -9.36 -17.87
N ASP A 145 -18.85 -9.98 -17.00
CA ASP A 145 -18.99 -11.43 -16.94
C ASP A 145 -19.46 -12.02 -18.25
N ARG A 146 -20.43 -11.36 -18.91
CA ARG A 146 -20.90 -11.78 -20.24
C ARG A 146 -19.78 -11.68 -21.28
N ILE A 147 -19.01 -10.60 -21.29
CA ILE A 147 -17.88 -10.45 -22.22
C ILE A 147 -16.90 -11.60 -22.02
N LEU A 148 -16.49 -11.85 -20.78
CA LEU A 148 -15.51 -12.90 -20.45
C LEU A 148 -16.05 -14.29 -20.79
N TYR A 149 -17.32 -14.55 -20.50
CA TYR A 149 -18.00 -15.80 -20.82
C TYR A 149 -18.00 -16.09 -22.32
N TYR A 150 -18.42 -15.12 -23.14
CA TYR A 150 -18.46 -15.31 -24.59
C TYR A 150 -17.06 -15.37 -25.19
N ARG A 151 -16.09 -14.60 -24.66
CA ARG A 151 -14.70 -14.63 -25.12
C ARG A 151 -14.10 -16.02 -25.01
N ASN A 152 -14.35 -16.72 -23.91
CA ASN A 152 -13.84 -18.08 -23.69
C ASN A 152 -14.46 -19.11 -24.65
N LYS A 153 -15.60 -18.81 -25.27
CA LYS A 153 -16.28 -19.69 -26.22
C LYS A 153 -15.95 -19.42 -27.69
N ILE A 154 -15.38 -18.26 -28.03
CA ILE A 154 -15.23 -17.81 -29.42
C ILE A 154 -13.78 -17.34 -29.66
N PHE A 155 -13.08 -17.99 -30.59
CA PHE A 155 -11.63 -17.85 -30.78
C PHE A 155 -11.18 -16.45 -31.29
N PHE A 156 -12.04 -15.65 -31.93
CA PHE A 156 -11.74 -14.27 -32.33
C PHE A 156 -12.98 -13.36 -32.20
N PHE A 157 -12.91 -12.41 -31.26
CA PHE A 157 -14.05 -11.60 -30.83
C PHE A 157 -14.39 -10.39 -31.72
N LYS A 158 -13.62 -10.16 -32.79
CA LYS A 158 -13.62 -8.92 -33.59
C LYS A 158 -14.96 -8.61 -34.27
N LEU A 159 -15.68 -9.62 -34.76
CA LEU A 159 -16.94 -9.43 -35.51
C LEU A 159 -18.18 -9.45 -34.61
N TYR A 160 -18.16 -10.23 -33.53
CA TYR A 160 -19.32 -10.42 -32.66
C TYR A 160 -19.50 -9.33 -31.61
N PHE A 161 -18.45 -8.58 -31.23
CA PHE A 161 -18.63 -7.45 -30.31
C PHE A 161 -19.42 -6.29 -30.95
N ILE A 162 -19.23 -6.03 -32.24
CA ILE A 162 -20.08 -5.10 -33.00
C ILE A 162 -21.52 -5.60 -33.01
N LEU A 163 -21.74 -6.90 -33.23
CA LEU A 163 -23.07 -7.50 -33.19
C LEU A 163 -23.69 -7.44 -31.77
N PHE A 164 -22.90 -7.61 -30.73
CA PHE A 164 -23.31 -7.49 -29.32
C PHE A 164 -23.67 -6.03 -28.96
N CYS A 165 -22.87 -5.05 -29.38
CA CYS A 165 -23.22 -3.63 -29.26
C CYS A 165 -24.50 -3.27 -30.04
N ILE A 166 -24.76 -3.92 -31.17
CA ILE A 166 -26.00 -3.79 -31.94
C ILE A 166 -27.18 -4.48 -31.23
N MET A 167 -26.98 -5.65 -30.61
CA MET A 167 -28.02 -6.38 -29.87
C MET A 167 -28.39 -5.72 -28.54
N VAL A 168 -27.45 -5.04 -27.88
CA VAL A 168 -27.64 -4.32 -26.62
C VAL A 168 -28.41 -2.99 -26.80
N LYS A 169 -28.73 -2.56 -28.05
CA LYS A 169 -29.51 -1.33 -28.34
C LYS A 169 -30.97 -1.30 -27.83
N LYS A 170 -31.41 -2.22 -26.97
CA LYS A 170 -32.69 -2.09 -26.23
C LYS A 170 -32.47 -1.82 -24.74
N LYS A 171 -31.95 -0.62 -24.41
CA LYS A 171 -32.48 0.35 -23.42
C LYS A 171 -31.35 1.32 -23.01
N LYS A 172 -31.59 2.61 -23.31
CA LYS A 172 -30.77 3.81 -23.03
C LYS A 172 -29.47 3.95 -23.85
N THR A 173 -29.50 4.97 -24.69
CA THR A 173 -28.41 5.47 -25.51
C THR A 173 -27.26 5.98 -24.64
N PHE A 174 -26.21 5.17 -24.46
CA PHE A 174 -24.89 5.70 -24.13
C PHE A 174 -24.32 6.38 -25.37
N LEU A 175 -24.75 7.63 -25.58
CA LEU A 175 -24.02 8.57 -26.40
C LEU A 175 -22.64 8.73 -25.75
N ILE A 176 -21.59 8.26 -26.45
CA ILE A 176 -20.23 8.76 -26.22
C ILE A 176 -20.26 10.23 -26.65
N LYS A 177 -20.77 11.11 -25.79
CA LYS A 177 -20.58 12.55 -25.96
C LYS A 177 -19.10 12.81 -25.68
N PRO A 178 -18.36 13.46 -26.59
CA PRO A 178 -17.04 13.96 -26.26
C PRO A 178 -17.20 14.92 -25.08
N ALA A 179 -16.70 14.53 -23.91
CA ALA A 179 -16.69 15.39 -22.76
C ALA A 179 -15.95 16.68 -23.15
N ARG A 180 -16.63 17.81 -22.98
CA ARG A 180 -16.23 19.17 -23.35
C ARG A 180 -15.00 19.71 -22.60
N ASN A 181 -14.21 18.83 -21.98
CA ASN A 181 -12.99 19.17 -21.27
C ASN A 181 -11.78 18.63 -22.03
N LYS A 182 -11.03 19.56 -22.64
CA LYS A 182 -9.82 19.38 -23.47
C LYS A 182 -8.61 18.71 -22.77
N ARG A 183 -8.80 17.80 -21.81
CA ARG A 183 -7.70 17.06 -21.15
C ARG A 183 -7.77 15.53 -21.27
N PHE A 184 -8.89 14.96 -21.72
CA PHE A 184 -8.97 13.53 -22.02
C PHE A 184 -8.75 13.27 -23.51
N LYS A 185 -7.50 12.95 -23.90
CA LYS A 185 -7.26 12.15 -25.11
C LYS A 185 -7.81 10.75 -24.83
N SER A 186 -9.09 10.59 -25.14
CA SER A 186 -9.81 9.34 -25.45
C SER A 186 -9.09 8.02 -25.12
N LEU A 187 -9.54 7.36 -24.05
CA LEU A 187 -9.45 5.91 -23.89
C LEU A 187 -10.38 5.28 -24.94
N VAL A 188 -9.95 5.31 -26.20
CA VAL A 188 -10.54 4.47 -27.25
C VAL A 188 -10.09 3.05 -26.93
N LEU A 189 -11.04 2.13 -26.73
CA LEU A 189 -10.77 0.70 -26.78
C LEU A 189 -10.11 0.41 -28.13
N ASN A 190 -8.88 -0.08 -28.10
CA ASN A 190 -8.28 -0.61 -29.31
C ASN A 190 -8.94 -1.96 -29.59
N MET A 191 -9.58 -2.08 -30.76
CA MET A 191 -10.22 -3.30 -31.27
C MET A 191 -9.23 -4.19 -32.03
#